data_AF-A0A524CH98-F1
#
_entry.id   AF-A0A524CH98-F1
#
_cell.length_a   1.000
_cell.length_b   1.000
_cell.length_c   1.000
_cell.angle_alpha   90.00
_cell.angle_beta   90.00
_cell.angle_gamma   90.00
#
_symmetry.space_group_name_H-M   'P 1'
#
loop_
_entity.id
_entity.type
_entity.pdbx_description
1 polymer ?
#
loop_
_entity_poly.entity_id
_entity_poly.type
_entity_poly.pdbx_seq_one_letter_code
_entity_poly.pdbx_strand_id
1 'polypeptide(L)'
;NDITIFGSPKLCCGEPLYRMGCLDASKTVAEYLKEEFDRMGFKKMIVACLAGYHLFKYVFKEKYDIEFDFEIVSIIDWLWEQIEAGKIQLTPLNKTATIHDNCWPKASGDHFFDKVRDILKALEVEIIEPKHTRENALCCGIGAAAANYSLMYSFSSVRKRLAELNKTKADLILDYCGGCNWYLNIGRYLSFKRLPIYHIVELIQMSIGEKLKHRPYKTSRKLLTSMLGKGIKGYLSFKHFHINKILDNPVE
;
A
#
# COMPACT_ATOMS: atom_id res chain seq x y z
N ASN A 1 25.86 6.99 -4.41
CA ASN A 1 24.45 7.06 -3.95
C ASN A 1 23.63 7.44 -5.15
N ASP A 2 23.19 6.44 -5.91
CA ASP A 2 22.87 6.59 -7.34
C ASP A 2 21.35 6.66 -7.62
N ILE A 3 20.55 6.82 -6.56
CA ILE A 3 19.07 6.86 -6.65
C ILE A 3 18.59 8.19 -6.08
N THR A 4 18.00 9.01 -6.95
CA THR A 4 17.34 10.25 -6.56
C THR A 4 15.97 9.94 -5.97
N ILE A 5 15.78 10.27 -4.70
CA ILE A 5 14.47 10.19 -4.05
C ILE A 5 13.69 11.47 -4.36
N PHE A 6 12.53 11.32 -4.99
CA PHE A 6 11.62 12.43 -5.25
C PHE A 6 10.18 12.04 -4.90
N GLY A 7 9.38 13.04 -4.51
CA GLY A 7 7.98 12.83 -4.17
C GLY A 7 7.29 14.15 -3.91
N SER A 8 6.05 14.26 -4.40
CA SER A 8 5.18 15.40 -4.18
C SER A 8 3.74 14.92 -4.15
N PRO A 9 2.85 15.52 -3.35
CA PRO A 9 1.41 15.22 -3.42
C PRO A 9 0.82 15.37 -4.83
N LYS A 10 1.40 16.25 -5.68
CA LYS A 10 0.99 16.41 -7.09
C LYS A 10 1.38 15.23 -7.97
N LEU A 11 2.39 14.44 -7.57
CA LEU A 11 2.87 13.28 -8.31
C LEU A 11 2.20 11.98 -7.85
N CYS A 12 1.07 12.07 -7.16
CA CYS A 12 0.29 10.90 -6.77
C CYS A 12 -0.38 10.29 -8.00
N CYS A 13 -0.32 8.97 -8.15
CA CYS A 13 -0.99 8.21 -9.21
C CYS A 13 -2.53 8.37 -9.29
N GLY A 14 -3.18 8.97 -8.28
CA GLY A 14 -4.62 9.16 -8.30
C GLY A 14 -5.44 7.88 -8.07
N GLU A 15 -4.83 6.81 -7.55
CA GLU A 15 -5.49 5.51 -7.39
C GLU A 15 -6.88 5.53 -6.72
N PRO A 16 -7.14 6.33 -5.67
CA PRO A 16 -8.48 6.41 -5.10
C PRO A 16 -9.53 6.88 -6.11
N LEU A 17 -9.20 7.79 -7.04
CA LEU A 17 -10.12 8.28 -8.07
C LEU A 17 -10.51 7.15 -9.01
N TYR A 18 -9.53 6.37 -9.48
CA TYR A 18 -9.77 5.20 -10.31
C TYR A 18 -10.68 4.17 -9.60
N ARG A 19 -10.36 3.82 -8.34
CA ARG A 19 -11.13 2.83 -7.59
C ARG A 19 -12.56 3.30 -7.25
N MET A 20 -12.78 4.61 -7.13
CA MET A 20 -14.11 5.19 -6.92
C MET A 20 -14.93 5.32 -8.22
N GLY A 21 -14.35 4.98 -9.37
CA GLY A 21 -15.01 5.14 -10.67
C GLY A 21 -15.02 6.58 -11.18
N CYS A 22 -14.26 7.49 -10.58
CA CYS A 22 -14.09 8.86 -11.08
C CYS A 22 -13.11 8.88 -12.26
N LEU A 23 -13.51 8.27 -13.38
CA LEU A 23 -12.61 7.96 -14.49
C LEU A 23 -12.04 9.22 -15.16
N ASP A 24 -12.83 10.28 -15.34
CA ASP A 24 -12.35 11.54 -15.93
C ASP A 24 -11.28 12.22 -15.07
N ALA A 25 -11.51 12.26 -13.76
CA ALA A 25 -10.54 12.81 -12.81
C ALA A 25 -9.26 11.95 -12.78
N SER A 26 -9.40 10.63 -12.84
CA SER A 26 -8.27 9.70 -12.93
C SER A 26 -7.49 9.88 -14.24
N LYS A 27 -8.18 10.08 -15.37
CA LYS A 27 -7.56 10.40 -16.67
C LYS A 27 -6.80 11.72 -16.63
N THR A 28 -7.39 12.77 -16.06
CA THR A 28 -6.73 14.08 -15.90
C THR A 28 -5.43 13.96 -15.11
N VAL A 29 -5.42 13.12 -14.06
CA VAL A 29 -4.19 12.83 -13.30
C VAL A 29 -3.17 12.10 -14.17
N ALA A 30 -3.59 11.10 -14.97
CA ALA A 30 -2.68 10.38 -15.85
C ALA A 30 -2.03 11.31 -16.90
N GLU A 31 -2.80 12.21 -17.52
CA GLU A 31 -2.32 13.20 -18.49
C GLU A 31 -1.29 14.15 -17.86
N TYR A 32 -1.62 14.71 -16.69
CA TYR A 32 -0.70 15.58 -15.94
C TYR A 32 0.62 14.85 -15.59
N LEU A 33 0.53 13.60 -15.16
CA LEU A 33 1.72 12.82 -14.81
C LEU A 33 2.57 12.48 -16.04
N LYS A 34 1.97 12.24 -17.21
CA LYS A 34 2.71 12.06 -18.47
C LYS A 34 3.53 13.30 -18.79
N GLU A 35 2.91 14.46 -18.82
CA GLU A 35 3.60 15.73 -19.10
C GLU A 35 4.74 15.98 -18.11
N GLU A 36 4.48 15.77 -16.82
CA GLU A 36 5.45 16.05 -15.77
C GLU A 36 6.61 15.04 -15.77
N PHE A 37 6.35 13.76 -16.01
CA PHE A 37 7.41 12.74 -16.09
C PHE A 37 8.25 12.89 -17.38
N ASP A 38 7.65 13.26 -18.50
CA ASP A 38 8.38 13.59 -19.73
C ASP A 38 9.33 14.77 -19.50
N ARG A 39 8.83 15.82 -18.82
CA ARG A 39 9.62 16.99 -18.44
C ARG A 39 10.80 16.63 -17.53
N MET A 40 10.62 15.64 -16.64
CA MET A 40 11.70 15.17 -15.76
C MET A 40 12.74 14.32 -16.49
N GLY A 41 12.37 13.64 -17.58
CA GLY A 41 13.31 12.96 -18.49
C GLY A 41 14.07 11.77 -17.88
N PHE A 42 13.56 11.14 -16.82
CA PHE A 42 14.19 9.94 -16.24
C PHE A 42 13.95 8.70 -17.09
N LYS A 43 14.85 7.72 -17.00
CA LYS A 43 14.79 6.46 -17.78
C LYS A 43 14.26 5.27 -17.01
N LYS A 44 14.26 5.35 -15.68
CA LYS A 44 13.79 4.30 -14.78
C LYS A 44 13.13 4.93 -13.56
N MET A 45 11.98 4.39 -13.16
CA MET A 45 11.25 4.76 -11.96
C MET A 45 11.05 3.52 -11.08
N ILE A 46 11.53 3.63 -9.84
CA ILE A 46 11.29 2.63 -8.80
C ILE A 46 10.08 3.09 -7.98
N VAL A 47 9.00 2.32 -8.02
CA VAL A 47 7.72 2.71 -7.41
C VAL A 47 7.56 2.03 -6.06
N ALA A 48 7.60 2.84 -4.99
CA ALA A 48 7.44 2.37 -3.62
C ALA A 48 6.02 1.87 -3.28
N CYS A 49 5.01 2.29 -4.04
CA CYS A 49 3.62 1.98 -3.80
C CYS A 49 3.08 1.03 -4.87
N LEU A 50 2.66 -0.18 -4.49
CA LEU A 50 2.11 -1.16 -5.43
C LEU A 50 0.83 -0.66 -6.14
N ALA A 51 0.06 0.23 -5.50
CA ALA A 51 -1.07 0.91 -6.13
C ALA A 51 -0.62 1.77 -7.31
N GLY A 52 0.41 2.61 -7.09
CA GLY A 52 1.00 3.43 -8.14
C GLY A 52 1.67 2.59 -9.22
N TYR A 53 2.37 1.52 -8.83
CA TYR A 53 2.97 0.58 -9.78
C TYR A 53 1.91 0.02 -10.73
N HIS A 54 0.78 -0.47 -10.20
CA HIS A 54 -0.30 -1.00 -11.01
C HIS A 54 -0.89 0.04 -11.96
N LEU A 55 -1.13 1.27 -11.47
CA LEU A 55 -1.69 2.33 -12.29
C LEU A 55 -0.77 2.75 -13.43
N PHE A 56 0.52 2.99 -13.12
CA PHE A 56 1.50 3.41 -14.12
C PHE A 56 1.80 2.33 -15.14
N LYS A 57 1.80 1.05 -14.74
CA LYS A 57 2.18 -0.06 -15.60
C LYS A 57 1.03 -0.59 -16.47
N TYR A 58 -0.19 -0.59 -15.94
CA TYR A 58 -1.33 -1.25 -16.58
C TYR A 58 -2.49 -0.29 -16.83
N VAL A 59 -3.02 0.34 -15.79
CA VAL A 59 -4.30 1.07 -15.88
C VAL A 59 -4.24 2.24 -16.86
N PHE A 60 -3.20 3.07 -16.80
CA PHE A 60 -3.12 4.27 -17.65
C PHE A 60 -3.04 3.92 -19.13
N LYS A 61 -2.31 2.87 -19.47
CA LYS A 61 -2.27 2.32 -20.83
C LYS A 61 -3.64 1.75 -21.22
N GLU A 62 -4.14 0.78 -20.47
CA GLU A 62 -5.34 0.02 -20.82
C GLU A 62 -6.64 0.83 -20.82
N LYS A 63 -6.72 1.88 -19.99
CA LYS A 63 -7.93 2.69 -19.83
C LYS A 63 -7.87 4.03 -20.54
N TYR A 64 -6.69 4.63 -20.68
CA TYR A 64 -6.55 5.99 -21.16
C TYR A 64 -5.62 6.13 -22.37
N ASP A 65 -5.01 5.04 -22.84
CA ASP A 65 -4.00 5.05 -23.92
C ASP A 65 -2.80 5.95 -23.59
N ILE A 66 -2.46 6.03 -22.29
CA ILE A 66 -1.32 6.81 -21.78
C ILE A 66 -0.23 5.84 -21.35
N GLU A 67 0.86 5.86 -22.10
CA GLU A 67 2.07 5.08 -21.82
C GLU A 67 3.23 5.97 -21.40
N PHE A 68 4.25 5.37 -20.78
CA PHE A 68 5.43 6.08 -20.34
C PHE A 68 6.68 5.50 -21.00
N ASP A 69 7.55 6.38 -21.50
CA ASP A 69 8.78 6.01 -22.23
C ASP A 69 9.98 5.72 -21.30
N PHE A 70 9.70 5.08 -20.16
CA PHE A 70 10.71 4.73 -19.17
C PHE A 70 10.36 3.41 -18.47
N GLU A 71 11.39 2.78 -17.88
CA GLU A 71 11.24 1.54 -17.16
C GLU A 71 10.51 1.77 -15.83
N ILE A 72 9.41 1.05 -15.60
CA ILE A 72 8.65 1.07 -14.34
C ILE A 72 8.92 -0.21 -13.57
N VAL A 73 9.52 -0.09 -12.38
CA VAL A 73 9.92 -1.21 -11.52
C VAL A 73 9.27 -1.07 -10.15
N SER A 74 8.71 -2.17 -9.63
CA SER A 74 8.20 -2.20 -8.27
C SER A 74 9.34 -2.16 -7.27
N ILE A 75 9.16 -1.50 -6.12
CA ILE A 75 10.15 -1.53 -5.05
C ILE A 75 10.44 -2.96 -4.56
N ILE A 76 9.47 -3.87 -4.63
CA ILE A 76 9.66 -5.26 -4.21
C ILE A 76 10.63 -5.98 -5.14
N ASP A 77 10.47 -5.80 -6.45
CA ASP A 77 11.37 -6.38 -7.45
C ASP A 77 12.77 -5.79 -7.32
N TRP A 78 12.85 -4.45 -7.23
CA TRP A 78 14.12 -3.76 -7.10
C TRP A 78 14.89 -4.17 -5.84
N LEU A 79 14.20 -4.28 -4.69
CA LEU A 79 14.81 -4.73 -3.43
C LEU A 79 15.33 -6.16 -3.55
N TRP A 80 14.53 -7.07 -4.11
CA TRP A 80 14.95 -8.44 -4.33
C TRP A 80 16.18 -8.53 -5.24
N GLU A 81 16.20 -7.80 -6.36
CA GLU A 81 17.36 -7.71 -7.25
C GLU A 81 18.61 -7.19 -6.53
N GLN A 82 18.48 -6.19 -5.65
CA GLN A 82 19.63 -5.66 -4.91
C GLN A 82 20.15 -6.64 -3.85
N ILE A 83 19.26 -7.43 -3.25
CA ILE A 83 19.61 -8.48 -2.28
C ILE A 83 20.33 -9.63 -3.00
N GLU A 84 19.78 -10.14 -4.10
CA GLU A 84 20.41 -11.20 -4.91
C GLU A 84 21.77 -10.77 -5.47
N ALA A 85 21.89 -9.51 -5.90
CA ALA A 85 23.16 -8.97 -6.39
C ALA A 85 24.20 -8.71 -5.28
N GLY A 86 23.89 -8.99 -4.01
CA GLY A 86 24.78 -8.76 -2.86
C GLY A 86 25.04 -7.27 -2.56
N LYS A 87 24.28 -6.36 -3.17
CA LYS A 87 24.39 -4.91 -2.94
C LYS A 87 23.75 -4.49 -1.62
N ILE A 88 22.69 -5.20 -1.21
CA ILE A 88 22.10 -5.09 0.12
C ILE A 88 22.50 -6.35 0.88
N GLN A 89 23.44 -6.21 1.81
CA GLN A 89 23.86 -7.29 2.69
C GLN A 89 22.97 -7.34 3.91
N LEU A 90 22.26 -8.45 4.09
CA LEU A 90 21.32 -8.64 5.17
C LEU A 90 21.99 -9.36 6.34
N THR A 91 21.64 -8.97 7.57
CA THR A 91 21.91 -9.77 8.77
C THR A 91 20.64 -10.48 9.27
N PRO A 92 20.77 -11.69 9.84
CA PRO A 92 19.64 -12.46 10.36
C PRO A 92 18.84 -11.71 11.42
N LEU A 93 17.52 -11.67 11.27
CA LEU A 93 16.62 -11.08 12.27
C LEU A 93 16.18 -12.07 13.35
N ASN A 94 16.14 -13.37 13.04
CA ASN A 94 15.73 -14.45 13.95
C ASN A 94 14.38 -14.16 14.63
N LYS A 95 13.36 -13.90 13.81
CA LYS A 95 11.98 -13.61 14.25
C LYS A 95 10.99 -14.47 13.51
N THR A 96 9.80 -14.63 14.09
CA THR A 96 8.64 -15.16 13.39
C THR A 96 7.76 -14.01 12.88
N ALA A 97 7.27 -14.11 11.65
CA ALA A 97 6.37 -13.13 11.06
C ALA A 97 5.14 -13.80 10.46
N THR A 98 3.98 -13.17 10.62
CA THR A 98 2.79 -13.48 9.82
C THR A 98 2.56 -12.40 8.77
N ILE A 99 2.18 -12.81 7.57
CA ILE A 99 2.12 -11.90 6.42
C ILE A 99 0.68 -11.39 6.20
N HIS A 100 0.54 -10.08 6.07
CA HIS A 100 -0.61 -9.49 5.42
C HIS A 100 -0.37 -9.34 3.92
N ASP A 101 -0.77 -10.37 3.18
CA ASP A 101 -0.84 -10.29 1.73
C ASP A 101 -1.91 -9.28 1.31
N ASN A 102 -1.49 -8.24 0.59
CA ASN A 102 -2.38 -7.18 0.15
C ASN A 102 -3.03 -7.52 -1.20
N CYS A 103 -3.92 -6.65 -1.68
CA CYS A 103 -4.70 -6.91 -2.88
C CYS A 103 -3.95 -6.71 -4.20
N TRP A 104 -2.84 -5.98 -4.22
CA TRP A 104 -2.18 -5.58 -5.48
C TRP A 104 -1.49 -6.69 -6.24
N PRO A 105 -0.85 -7.70 -5.61
CA PRO A 105 -0.34 -8.85 -6.34
C PRO A 105 -1.42 -9.58 -7.16
N LYS A 106 -2.67 -9.62 -6.67
CA LYS A 106 -3.79 -10.22 -7.41
C LYS A 106 -4.10 -9.50 -8.73
N ALA A 107 -3.74 -8.22 -8.83
CA ALA A 107 -3.97 -7.40 -10.02
C ALA A 107 -2.69 -7.15 -10.85
N SER A 108 -1.51 -7.25 -10.22
CA SER A 108 -0.22 -6.87 -10.83
C SER A 108 0.73 -8.04 -11.05
N GLY A 109 0.36 -9.25 -10.63
CA GLY A 109 1.17 -10.46 -10.73
C GLY A 109 1.32 -11.15 -9.38
N ASP A 110 1.05 -12.44 -9.33
CA ASP A 110 1.17 -13.29 -8.15
C ASP A 110 2.61 -13.48 -7.67
N HIS A 111 3.59 -13.32 -8.57
CA HIS A 111 5.03 -13.38 -8.24
C HIS A 111 5.45 -12.47 -7.07
N PHE A 112 4.74 -11.36 -6.81
CA PHE A 112 5.02 -10.52 -5.65
C PHE A 112 4.79 -11.27 -4.32
N PHE A 113 3.86 -12.22 -4.28
CA PHE A 113 3.66 -13.08 -3.10
C PHE A 113 4.92 -13.90 -2.79
N ASP A 114 5.56 -14.45 -3.82
CA ASP A 114 6.77 -15.25 -3.68
C ASP A 114 7.97 -14.38 -3.34
N LYS A 115 8.18 -13.26 -4.06
CA LYS A 115 9.30 -12.34 -3.78
C LYS A 115 9.30 -11.81 -2.34
N VAL A 116 8.13 -11.49 -1.79
CA VAL A 116 8.05 -11.07 -0.38
C VAL A 116 8.52 -12.18 0.57
N ARG A 117 8.18 -13.44 0.28
CA ARG A 117 8.60 -14.59 1.08
C ARG A 117 10.09 -14.87 0.90
N ASP A 118 10.62 -14.70 -0.29
CA ASP A 118 12.05 -14.88 -0.57
C ASP A 118 12.90 -13.81 0.13
N ILE A 119 12.43 -12.55 0.17
CA ILE A 119 13.03 -11.51 1.01
C ILE A 119 13.04 -11.92 2.48
N LEU A 120 11.93 -12.47 3.02
CA LEU A 120 11.88 -12.91 4.42
C LEU A 120 12.80 -14.09 4.73
N LYS A 121 12.94 -15.04 3.80
CA LYS A 121 13.91 -16.13 3.94
C LYS A 121 15.33 -15.57 3.99
N ALA A 122 15.67 -14.61 3.13
CA ALA A 122 16.98 -13.95 3.14
C ALA A 122 17.24 -13.14 4.43
N LEU A 123 16.18 -12.69 5.11
CA LEU A 123 16.26 -12.03 6.43
C LEU A 123 16.32 -13.02 7.61
N GLU A 124 16.30 -14.34 7.35
CA GLU A 124 16.13 -15.39 8.36
C GLU A 124 14.92 -15.13 9.27
N VAL A 125 13.79 -14.79 8.66
CA VAL A 125 12.49 -14.65 9.32
C VAL A 125 11.63 -15.86 9.01
N GLU A 126 11.21 -16.59 10.05
CA GLU A 126 10.30 -17.72 9.92
C GLU A 126 8.87 -17.22 9.64
N ILE A 127 8.22 -17.81 8.64
CA ILE A 127 6.90 -17.36 8.19
C ILE A 127 5.83 -18.26 8.80
N ILE A 128 4.94 -17.67 9.61
CA ILE A 128 3.73 -18.32 10.12
C ILE A 128 2.54 -17.84 9.29
N GLU A 129 2.18 -18.64 8.30
CA GLU A 129 1.09 -18.33 7.37
C GLU A 129 -0.26 -18.24 8.11
N PRO A 130 -1.03 -17.16 7.92
CA PRO A 130 -2.38 -17.07 8.44
C PRO A 130 -3.33 -17.94 7.62
N LYS A 131 -4.54 -18.18 8.15
CA LYS A 131 -5.57 -19.02 7.49
C LYS A 131 -5.83 -18.61 6.03
N HIS A 132 -5.90 -17.31 5.77
CA HIS A 132 -6.09 -16.73 4.45
C HIS A 132 -4.81 -16.01 4.05
N THR A 133 -4.17 -16.51 3.00
CA THR A 133 -2.89 -16.04 2.48
C THR A 133 -2.92 -15.92 0.95
N ARG A 134 -1.96 -15.21 0.36
CA ARG A 134 -1.82 -15.02 -1.10
C ARG A 134 -3.12 -14.55 -1.77
N GLU A 135 -3.54 -15.21 -2.85
CA GLU A 135 -4.78 -14.94 -3.59
C GLU A 135 -6.04 -15.05 -2.73
N ASN A 136 -5.98 -15.85 -1.67
CA ASN A 136 -7.08 -16.03 -0.72
C ASN A 136 -7.05 -15.01 0.44
N ALA A 137 -6.01 -14.17 0.55
CA ALA A 137 -5.86 -13.23 1.64
C ALA A 137 -7.02 -12.22 1.72
N LEU A 138 -7.46 -11.96 2.96
CA LEU A 138 -8.50 -10.97 3.25
C LEU A 138 -7.96 -9.54 3.10
N CYS A 139 -8.73 -8.68 2.45
CA CYS A 139 -8.42 -7.26 2.31
C CYS A 139 -8.38 -6.55 3.67
N CYS A 140 -7.48 -5.57 3.84
CA CYS A 140 -7.44 -4.74 5.04
C CYS A 140 -8.67 -3.82 5.18
N GLY A 141 -9.38 -3.55 4.08
CA GLY A 141 -10.62 -2.77 4.06
C GLY A 141 -10.47 -1.28 3.73
N ILE A 142 -9.24 -0.76 3.56
CA ILE A 142 -9.02 0.67 3.26
C ILE A 142 -9.69 1.09 1.94
N GLY A 143 -9.52 0.29 0.88
CA GLY A 143 -10.13 0.57 -0.43
C GLY A 143 -11.65 0.42 -0.43
N ALA A 144 -12.21 -0.41 0.47
CA ALA A 144 -13.66 -0.54 0.62
C ALA A 144 -14.30 0.71 1.24
N ALA A 145 -13.55 1.47 2.05
CA ALA A 145 -14.00 2.77 2.55
C ALA A 145 -14.17 3.78 1.42
N ALA A 146 -13.34 3.69 0.38
CA ALA A 146 -13.43 4.53 -0.81
C ALA A 146 -14.59 4.11 -1.72
N ALA A 147 -14.76 2.82 -1.99
CA ALA A 147 -15.79 2.34 -2.92
C ALA A 147 -17.22 2.40 -2.36
N ASN A 148 -17.42 2.05 -1.09
CA ASN A 148 -18.76 1.95 -0.48
C ASN A 148 -19.08 3.10 0.49
N TYR A 149 -18.16 4.08 0.66
CA TYR A 149 -18.27 5.20 1.60
C TYR A 149 -18.62 4.79 3.06
N SER A 150 -18.43 3.52 3.41
CA SER A 150 -18.86 2.97 4.69
C SER A 150 -17.68 2.67 5.58
N LEU A 151 -17.54 3.50 6.61
CA LEU A 151 -16.52 3.35 7.64
C LEU A 151 -16.73 2.06 8.46
N MET A 152 -17.98 1.62 8.64
CA MET A 152 -18.30 0.39 9.38
C MET A 152 -17.80 -0.86 8.67
N TYR A 153 -17.99 -0.97 7.35
CA TYR A 153 -17.45 -2.10 6.58
C TYR A 153 -15.92 -2.12 6.58
N SER A 154 -15.30 -0.94 6.47
CA SER A 154 -13.84 -0.81 6.53
C SER A 154 -13.30 -1.27 7.90
N PHE A 155 -13.91 -0.82 9.00
CA PHE A 155 -13.51 -1.24 10.34
C PHE A 155 -13.74 -2.72 10.63
N SER A 156 -14.86 -3.28 10.15
CA SER A 156 -15.13 -4.72 10.27
C SER A 156 -14.05 -5.54 9.55
N SER A 157 -13.65 -5.12 8.36
CA SER A 157 -12.62 -5.78 7.55
C SER A 157 -11.25 -5.78 8.24
N VAL A 158 -10.77 -4.62 8.70
CA VAL A 158 -9.46 -4.54 9.37
C VAL A 158 -9.47 -5.32 10.68
N ARG A 159 -10.57 -5.29 11.42
CA ARG A 159 -10.71 -6.01 12.69
C ARG A 159 -10.69 -7.53 12.48
N LYS A 160 -11.40 -8.03 11.45
CA LYS A 160 -11.38 -9.44 11.05
C LYS A 160 -9.97 -9.88 10.64
N ARG A 161 -9.28 -9.07 9.81
CA ARG A 161 -7.92 -9.40 9.36
C ARG A 161 -6.93 -9.41 10.52
N LEU A 162 -6.94 -8.38 11.38
CA LEU A 162 -6.06 -8.34 12.55
C LEU A 162 -6.35 -9.49 13.51
N ALA A 163 -7.60 -9.88 13.73
CA ALA A 163 -7.93 -11.02 14.58
C ALA A 163 -7.34 -12.33 14.04
N GLU A 164 -7.35 -12.53 12.73
CA GLU A 164 -6.72 -13.69 12.08
C GLU A 164 -5.20 -13.67 12.21
N LEU A 165 -4.56 -12.55 11.89
CA LEU A 165 -3.11 -12.40 12.00
C LEU A 165 -2.64 -12.61 13.45
N ASN A 166 -3.34 -12.05 14.44
CA ASN A 166 -3.01 -12.24 15.85
C ASN A 166 -3.19 -13.69 16.35
N LYS A 167 -3.94 -14.55 15.63
CA LYS A 167 -4.09 -15.98 16.01
C LYS A 167 -2.86 -16.81 15.69
N THR A 168 -2.02 -16.36 14.76
CA THR A 168 -0.79 -17.06 14.36
C THR A 168 0.26 -17.09 15.48
N LYS A 169 0.19 -16.12 16.42
CA LYS A 169 1.16 -15.94 17.51
C LYS A 169 2.61 -15.69 17.02
N ALA A 170 2.79 -15.21 15.79
CA ALA A 170 4.07 -14.71 15.32
C ALA A 170 4.52 -13.49 16.14
N ASP A 171 5.82 -13.18 16.14
CA ASP A 171 6.38 -12.02 16.84
C ASP A 171 5.91 -10.69 16.25
N LEU A 172 5.65 -10.66 14.94
CA LEU A 172 5.23 -9.48 14.21
C LEU A 172 4.30 -9.78 13.03
N ILE A 173 3.59 -8.75 12.59
CA ILE A 173 2.85 -8.72 11.34
C ILE A 173 3.69 -7.99 10.30
N LEU A 174 3.92 -8.62 9.15
CA LEU A 174 4.53 -7.98 8.00
C LEU A 174 3.46 -7.50 7.01
N ASP A 175 3.63 -6.31 6.49
CA ASP A 175 2.98 -5.89 5.25
C ASP A 175 4.01 -5.30 4.26
N TYR A 176 3.58 -5.12 3.02
CA TYR A 176 4.40 -4.57 1.94
C TYR A 176 3.58 -3.59 1.07
N CYS A 177 2.62 -2.89 1.69
CA CYS A 177 1.82 -1.88 1.03
C CYS A 177 1.56 -0.72 2.00
N GLY A 178 2.06 0.48 1.68
CA GLY A 178 1.94 1.65 2.56
C GLY A 178 0.49 1.97 2.98
N GLY A 179 -0.49 1.76 2.10
CA GLY A 179 -1.92 1.92 2.44
C GLY A 179 -2.40 0.88 3.46
N CYS A 180 -1.99 -0.38 3.30
CA CYS A 180 -2.27 -1.44 4.28
C CYS A 180 -1.56 -1.18 5.60
N ASN A 181 -0.26 -0.84 5.58
CA ASN A 181 0.50 -0.49 6.79
C ASN A 181 -0.22 0.59 7.60
N TRP A 182 -0.64 1.66 6.92
CA TRP A 182 -1.38 2.74 7.54
C TRP A 182 -2.68 2.26 8.19
N TYR A 183 -3.52 1.55 7.44
CA TYR A 183 -4.84 1.18 7.90
C TYR A 183 -4.83 0.08 8.97
N LEU A 184 -3.94 -0.91 8.83
CA LEU A 184 -3.71 -1.94 9.84
C LEU A 184 -3.22 -1.32 11.14
N ASN A 185 -2.32 -0.32 11.10
CA ASN A 185 -1.87 0.39 12.29
C ASN A 185 -2.97 1.25 12.94
N ILE A 186 -3.94 1.77 12.17
CA ILE A 186 -5.17 2.35 12.74
C ILE A 186 -5.99 1.27 13.44
N GLY A 187 -6.27 0.15 12.77
CA GLY A 187 -7.02 -0.96 13.35
C GLY A 187 -6.37 -1.52 14.62
N ARG A 188 -5.04 -1.62 14.64
CA ARG A 188 -4.23 -2.03 15.79
C ARG A 188 -4.30 -1.02 16.93
N TYR A 189 -4.25 0.28 16.62
CA TYR A 189 -4.41 1.35 17.63
C TYR A 189 -5.74 1.23 18.36
N LEU A 190 -6.81 0.85 17.65
CA LEU A 190 -8.16 0.66 18.19
C LEU A 190 -8.39 -0.74 18.81
N SER A 191 -7.39 -1.62 18.80
CA SER A 191 -7.51 -3.01 19.28
C SER A 191 -6.67 -3.28 20.54
N PHE A 192 -7.09 -4.27 21.32
CA PHE A 192 -6.40 -4.67 22.57
C PHE A 192 -5.16 -5.55 22.33
N LYS A 193 -5.15 -6.40 21.28
CA LYS A 193 -3.99 -7.22 20.88
C LYS A 193 -3.11 -6.45 19.90
N ARG A 194 -1.79 -6.46 20.13
CA ARG A 194 -0.86 -5.45 19.60
C ARG A 194 0.43 -6.02 19.00
N LEU A 195 0.36 -7.13 18.26
CA LEU A 195 1.51 -7.54 17.44
C LEU A 195 2.02 -6.33 16.65
N PRO A 196 3.32 -6.01 16.70
CA PRO A 196 3.88 -4.92 15.93
C PRO A 196 3.71 -5.20 14.45
N ILE A 197 3.34 -4.15 13.70
CA ILE A 197 3.15 -4.21 12.26
C ILE A 197 4.32 -3.46 11.64
N TYR A 198 5.11 -4.14 10.83
CA TYR A 198 6.25 -3.55 10.10
C TYR A 198 6.02 -3.64 8.60
N HIS A 199 6.44 -2.61 7.90
CA HIS A 199 6.58 -2.67 6.45
C HIS A 199 7.84 -3.47 6.07
N ILE A 200 7.85 -4.13 4.91
CA ILE A 200 9.00 -4.91 4.43
C ILE A 200 10.31 -4.10 4.40
N VAL A 201 10.22 -2.83 4.01
CA VAL A 201 11.38 -1.90 4.04
C VAL A 201 11.90 -1.70 5.46
N GLU A 202 11.04 -1.65 6.47
CA GLU A 202 11.48 -1.51 7.87
C GLU A 202 12.22 -2.77 8.34
N LEU A 203 11.82 -3.97 7.91
CA LEU A 203 12.57 -5.19 8.24
C LEU A 203 13.95 -5.22 7.58
N ILE A 204 14.04 -4.81 6.31
CA ILE A 204 15.33 -4.67 5.63
C ILE A 204 16.21 -3.64 6.36
N GLN A 205 15.65 -2.49 6.73
CA GLN A 205 16.36 -1.48 7.53
C GLN A 205 16.87 -2.03 8.86
N MET A 206 16.07 -2.81 9.59
CA MET A 206 16.51 -3.47 10.83
C MET A 206 17.69 -4.41 10.57
N SER A 207 17.62 -5.17 9.49
CA SER A 207 18.64 -6.16 9.12
C SER A 207 19.98 -5.52 8.71
N ILE A 208 19.96 -4.34 8.09
CA ILE A 208 21.18 -3.59 7.78
C ILE A 208 21.68 -2.72 8.95
N GLY A 209 21.10 -2.85 10.14
CA GLY A 209 21.51 -2.12 11.34
C GLY A 209 21.02 -0.66 11.43
N GLU A 210 20.08 -0.25 10.57
CA GLU A 210 19.50 1.09 10.65
C GLU A 210 18.58 1.25 11.87
N LYS A 211 18.69 2.41 12.53
CA LYS A 211 17.76 2.77 13.61
C LYS A 211 16.42 3.19 13.03
N LEU A 212 15.42 2.34 13.20
CA LEU A 212 14.06 2.64 12.76
C LEU A 212 13.49 3.91 13.40
N LYS A 213 12.85 4.74 12.57
CA LYS A 213 11.94 5.80 13.04
C LYS A 213 10.51 5.27 13.17
N HIS A 214 10.36 4.03 13.68
CA HIS A 214 9.07 3.35 13.79
C HIS A 214 8.17 4.05 14.82
N ARG A 215 7.14 4.76 14.36
CA ARG A 215 6.23 5.55 15.20
C ARG A 215 4.74 5.31 14.88
N PRO A 216 4.29 4.04 14.79
CA PRO A 216 2.95 3.71 14.32
C PRO A 216 1.86 4.39 15.14
N TYR A 217 1.98 4.43 16.47
CA TYR A 217 0.99 5.06 17.35
C TYR A 217 0.83 6.57 17.11
N LYS A 218 1.94 7.30 17.01
CA LYS A 218 1.91 8.76 16.78
C LYS A 218 1.31 9.07 15.41
N THR A 219 1.68 8.28 14.40
CA THR A 219 1.18 8.40 13.03
C THR A 219 -0.32 8.07 12.96
N SER A 220 -0.75 6.93 13.49
CA SER A 220 -2.16 6.53 13.55
C SER A 220 -3.01 7.55 14.30
N ARG A 221 -2.56 8.06 15.44
CA ARG A 221 -3.27 9.10 16.20
C ARG A 221 -3.45 10.37 15.38
N LYS A 222 -2.37 10.88 14.78
CA LYS A 222 -2.41 12.10 13.94
C LYS A 222 -3.37 11.93 12.77
N LEU A 223 -3.37 10.76 12.13
CA LEU A 223 -4.23 10.45 10.99
C LEU A 223 -5.69 10.35 11.42
N LEU A 224 -6.00 9.63 12.49
CA LEU A 224 -7.34 9.58 13.08
C LEU A 224 -7.85 10.98 13.41
N THR A 225 -7.06 11.81 14.09
CA THR A 225 -7.47 13.19 14.42
C THR A 225 -7.71 14.04 13.18
N SER A 226 -6.90 13.89 12.13
CA SER A 226 -7.07 14.63 10.88
C SER A 226 -8.30 14.17 10.09
N MET A 227 -8.56 12.86 10.05
CA MET A 227 -9.73 12.28 9.38
C MET A 227 -11.02 12.66 10.10
N LEU A 228 -11.04 12.54 11.43
CA LEU A 228 -12.20 12.93 12.24
C LEU A 228 -12.49 14.42 12.08
N GLY A 229 -11.46 15.27 12.11
CA GLY A 229 -11.64 16.72 11.96
C GLY A 229 -12.24 17.16 10.62
N LYS A 230 -11.92 16.49 9.51
CA LYS A 230 -12.38 16.86 8.16
C LYS A 230 -13.59 16.04 7.65
N GLY A 231 -13.73 14.80 8.11
CA GLY A 231 -14.67 13.82 7.55
C GLY A 231 -15.87 13.46 8.43
N ILE A 232 -15.86 13.77 9.74
CA ILE A 232 -16.95 13.35 10.67
C ILE A 232 -18.33 13.76 10.18
N LYS A 233 -18.48 14.98 9.66
CA LYS A 233 -19.77 15.48 9.17
C LYS A 233 -20.26 14.70 7.95
N GLY A 234 -19.36 14.25 7.09
CA GLY A 234 -19.68 13.42 5.92
C GLY A 234 -20.00 11.97 6.32
N TYR A 235 -19.20 11.37 7.21
CA TYR A 235 -19.39 9.98 7.63
C TYR A 235 -20.59 9.75 8.57
N LEU A 236 -21.00 10.76 9.35
CA LEU A 236 -22.22 10.70 10.18
C LEU A 236 -23.47 11.19 9.43
N SER A 237 -23.32 11.66 8.20
CA SER A 237 -24.44 12.09 7.38
C SER A 237 -25.14 10.86 6.80
N PHE A 238 -26.42 10.67 7.15
CA PHE A 238 -27.31 9.71 6.49
C PHE A 238 -27.76 10.16 5.09
N LYS A 239 -27.32 11.35 4.64
CA LYS A 239 -27.59 11.82 3.28
C LYS A 239 -26.79 10.97 2.30
N HIS A 240 -27.51 10.34 1.38
CA HIS A 240 -26.91 9.70 0.22
C HIS A 240 -26.56 10.80 -0.78
N PHE A 241 -25.31 10.84 -1.21
CA PHE A 241 -24.89 11.74 -2.27
C PHE A 241 -24.82 10.95 -3.57
N HIS A 242 -25.49 11.44 -4.60
CA HIS A 242 -25.31 10.90 -5.93
C HIS A 242 -24.12 11.64 -6.56
N ILE A 243 -23.21 10.91 -7.21
CA ILE A 243 -22.01 11.46 -7.86
C ILE A 243 -22.36 12.62 -8.81
N ASN A 244 -23.46 12.48 -9.56
CA ASN A 244 -24.01 13.50 -10.46
C ASN A 244 -24.51 14.78 -9.78
N LYS A 245 -24.62 14.82 -8.45
CA LYS A 245 -25.01 16.03 -7.68
C LYS A 245 -23.81 16.73 -7.03
N ILE A 246 -22.62 16.16 -7.13
CA ILE A 246 -21.40 16.71 -6.52
C ILE A 246 -20.44 17.26 -7.59
N LEU A 247 -20.49 16.70 -8.80
CA LEU A 247 -19.68 17.15 -9.92
C LEU A 247 -20.57 17.86 -10.93
N ASP A 248 -20.19 19.08 -11.33
CA ASP A 248 -20.86 19.85 -12.39
C ASP A 248 -20.79 19.15 -13.77
N ASN A 249 -19.95 18.11 -13.90
CA ASN A 249 -19.92 17.22 -15.03
C ASN A 249 -20.37 15.81 -14.60
N PRO A 250 -21.33 15.19 -15.33
CA PRO A 250 -21.70 13.81 -15.09
C PRO A 250 -20.45 12.94 -15.31
N VAL A 251 -20.09 12.16 -14.29
CA VAL A 251 -19.24 11.00 -14.48
C VAL A 251 -20.13 9.98 -15.19
N GLU A 252 -20.01 9.89 -16.52
CA GLU A 252 -20.63 8.83 -17.31
C GLU A 252 -19.96 7.48 -17.06
#